data_AF-A0A538NCT5-F1
#
_entry.id   AF-A0A538NCT5-F1
#
_cell.length_a   1.000
_cell.length_b   1.000
_cell.length_c   1.000
_cell.angle_alpha   90.00
_cell.angle_beta   90.00
_cell.angle_gamma   90.00
#
_symmetry.space_group_name_H-M   'P 1'
#
loop_
_entity.id
_entity.type
_entity.pdbx_description
1 polymer ?
#
loop_
_entity_poly.entity_id
_entity_poly.type
_entity_poly.pdbx_seq_one_letter_code
_entity_poly.pdbx_strand_id
1 'polypeptide(L)'
;MREQNRQTLRQFLSSEAGKNALRVVHSDPVEVTRAIATLSDAELAQLAQRADKSQRDFAAGALSKEALLIVAIAVIVVVIIVAVKI
;
A
#
# COMPACT_ATOMS: atom_id res chain seq x y z
N MET A 1 -1.66 -16.95 -4.51
CA MET A 1 -1.00 -16.07 -3.52
C MET A 1 -0.63 -14.71 -4.12
N ARG A 2 0.20 -14.61 -5.17
CA ARG A 2 0.60 -13.32 -5.78
C ARG A 2 -0.57 -12.41 -6.18
N GLU A 3 -1.56 -12.94 -6.88
CA GLU A 3 -2.71 -12.13 -7.34
C GLU A 3 -3.58 -11.63 -6.17
N GLN A 4 -3.73 -12.44 -5.13
CA GLN A 4 -4.42 -12.05 -3.90
C GLN A 4 -3.69 -10.89 -3.21
N ASN A 5 -2.35 -10.96 -3.11
CA ASN A 5 -1.54 -9.89 -2.54
C ASN A 5 -1.65 -8.59 -3.34
N ARG A 6 -1.68 -8.68 -4.68
CA ARG A 6 -1.96 -7.53 -5.56
C ARG A 6 -3.33 -6.93 -5.29
N GLN A 7 -4.37 -7.77 -5.19
CA GLN A 7 -5.73 -7.30 -4.92
C GLN A 7 -5.83 -6.59 -3.55
N THR A 8 -5.22 -7.15 -2.51
CA THR A 8 -5.15 -6.51 -1.17
C THR A 8 -4.51 -5.13 -1.26
N LEU A 9 -3.39 -4.99 -1.96
CA LEU A 9 -2.72 -3.70 -2.13
C LEU A 9 -3.57 -2.71 -2.94
N ARG A 10 -4.23 -3.17 -4.01
CA ARG A 10 -5.12 -2.30 -4.81
C ARG A 10 -6.33 -1.83 -4.01
N GLN A 11 -6.93 -2.70 -3.19
CA GLN A 11 -8.02 -2.31 -2.30
C GLN A 11 -7.53 -1.29 -1.26
N PHE A 12 -6.37 -1.54 -0.65
CA PHE A 12 -5.79 -0.62 0.32
C PHE A 12 -5.50 0.76 -0.29
N LEU A 13 -4.94 0.82 -1.50
CA LEU A 13 -4.72 2.09 -2.21
C LEU A 13 -6.01 2.79 -2.62
N SER A 14 -7.08 2.03 -2.85
CA SER A 14 -8.41 2.56 -3.17
C SER A 14 -9.17 3.03 -1.92
N SER A 15 -8.69 2.73 -0.72
CA SER A 15 -9.24 3.23 0.54
C SER A 15 -8.99 4.74 0.69
N GLU A 16 -9.72 5.38 1.60
CA GLU A 16 -9.53 6.80 1.89
C GLU A 16 -8.10 7.12 2.38
N ALA A 17 -7.50 6.22 3.18
CA ALA A 17 -6.11 6.36 3.61
C ALA A 17 -5.15 6.26 2.42
N GLY A 18 -5.38 5.32 1.50
CA GLY A 18 -4.59 5.16 0.27
C GLY A 18 -4.65 6.38 -0.65
N LYS A 19 -5.86 6.89 -0.92
CA LYS A 19 -6.06 8.11 -1.73
C LYS A 19 -5.40 9.33 -1.10
N ASN A 20 -5.53 9.50 0.22
CA ASN A 20 -4.90 10.61 0.93
C ASN A 20 -3.38 10.48 0.91
N ALA A 21 -2.85 9.26 1.07
CA ALA A 21 -1.42 9.00 0.98
C ALA A 21 -0.86 9.34 -0.41
N LEU A 22 -1.52 8.91 -1.50
CA LEU A 22 -1.17 9.27 -2.88
C LEU A 22 -1.10 10.79 -3.07
N ARG A 23 -2.06 11.53 -2.48
CA ARG A 23 -2.07 13.00 -2.51
C ARG A 23 -0.90 13.61 -1.74
N VAL A 24 -0.57 13.07 -0.56
CA VAL A 24 0.56 13.55 0.27
C VAL A 24 1.89 13.32 -0.44
N VAL A 25 2.09 12.16 -1.05
CA VAL A 25 3.32 11.83 -1.77
C VAL A 25 3.34 12.34 -3.22
N HIS A 26 2.32 13.11 -3.64
CA HIS A 26 2.18 13.66 -4.99
C HIS A 26 2.39 12.61 -6.09
N SER A 27 1.90 11.38 -5.88
CA SER A 27 2.12 10.25 -6.77
C SER A 27 0.85 9.89 -7.53
N ASP A 28 0.98 9.54 -8.81
CA ASP A 28 -0.15 9.12 -9.63
C ASP A 28 -0.60 7.69 -9.26
N PRO A 29 -1.90 7.44 -9.05
CA PRO A 29 -2.41 6.10 -8.74
C PRO A 29 -2.05 5.04 -9.81
N VAL A 30 -1.98 5.44 -11.08
CA VAL A 30 -1.61 4.58 -12.21
C VAL A 30 -0.13 4.20 -12.12
N GLU A 31 0.76 5.14 -11.80
CA GLU A 31 2.17 4.85 -11.60
C GLU A 31 2.39 3.88 -10.46
N VAL A 32 1.74 4.11 -9.31
CA VAL A 32 1.85 3.20 -8.16
C VAL A 32 1.29 1.81 -8.50
N THR A 33 0.19 1.72 -9.26
CA THR A 33 -0.36 0.43 -9.70
C THR A 33 0.57 -0.31 -10.65
N ARG A 34 1.28 0.42 -11.53
CA ARG A 34 2.31 -0.17 -12.40
C ARG A 34 3.52 -0.63 -11.60
N ALA A 35 3.97 0.16 -10.63
CA ALA A 35 5.04 -0.21 -9.71
C ALA A 35 4.71 -1.47 -8.90
N ILE A 36 3.45 -1.65 -8.46
CA ILE A 36 3.00 -2.91 -7.83
C ILE A 36 3.18 -4.12 -8.77
N ALA A 37 3.05 -3.93 -10.09
CA ALA A 37 3.23 -5.01 -11.05
C ALA A 37 4.69 -5.46 -11.21
N THR A 38 5.65 -4.59 -10.92
CA THR A 38 7.09 -4.88 -11.04
C THR A 38 7.69 -5.55 -9.80
N LEU A 39 7.01 -5.48 -8.66
CA LEU A 39 7.42 -6.12 -7.40
C LEU A 39 7.62 -7.63 -7.53
N SER A 40 8.55 -8.21 -6.78
CA SER A 40 8.68 -9.65 -6.61
C SER A 40 7.53 -10.26 -5.78
N ASP A 41 7.39 -11.59 -5.80
CA ASP A 41 6.38 -12.30 -4.99
C ASP A 41 6.55 -12.04 -3.49
N ALA A 42 7.80 -11.97 -3.03
CA ALA A 42 8.15 -11.75 -1.64
C ALA A 42 7.79 -10.32 -1.20
N GLU A 43 8.11 -9.31 -2.02
CA GLU A 43 7.77 -7.91 -1.73
C GLU A 43 6.26 -7.71 -1.73
N LEU A 44 5.55 -8.28 -2.70
CA LEU A 44 4.08 -8.26 -2.74
C LEU A 44 3.48 -8.87 -1.47
N ALA A 45 3.98 -10.02 -1.02
CA ALA A 45 3.49 -10.67 0.19
C ALA A 45 3.72 -9.82 1.44
N GLN A 46 4.92 -9.25 1.60
CA GLN A 46 5.25 -8.40 2.75
C GLN A 46 4.41 -7.11 2.78
N LEU A 47 4.25 -6.46 1.64
CA LEU A 47 3.44 -5.24 1.51
C LEU A 47 1.96 -5.55 1.76
N ALA A 48 1.43 -6.62 1.17
CA ALA A 48 0.03 -7.03 1.37
C ALA A 48 -0.26 -7.38 2.84
N GLN A 49 0.63 -8.11 3.50
CA GLN A 49 0.47 -8.45 4.92
C GLN A 49 0.46 -7.21 5.81
N ARG A 50 1.31 -6.20 5.53
CA ARG A 50 1.31 -4.93 6.26
C ARG A 50 0.04 -4.12 6.02
N ALA A 51 -0.36 -3.97 4.75
CA ALA A 51 -1.58 -3.25 4.37
C ALA A 51 -2.83 -3.88 5.01
N ASP A 52 -2.92 -5.20 4.99
CA ASP A 52 -4.02 -5.93 5.59
C ASP A 52 -4.02 -5.85 7.12
N LYS A 53 -2.86 -6.02 7.77
CA LYS A 53 -2.72 -5.83 9.22
C LYS A 53 -3.18 -4.44 9.65
N SER A 54 -2.74 -3.38 8.96
CA SER A 54 -3.09 -2.02 9.34
C SER A 54 -4.58 -1.70 9.13
N GLN A 55 -5.21 -2.29 8.11
CA GLN A 55 -6.67 -2.19 7.94
C GLN A 55 -7.41 -2.88 9.09
N ARG A 56 -6.97 -4.08 9.50
CA ARG A 56 -7.56 -4.79 10.65
C ARG A 56 -7.36 -4.04 11.96
N ASP A 57 -6.16 -3.53 12.21
CA ASP A 57 -5.84 -2.78 13.42
C ASP A 57 -6.67 -1.47 13.49
N PHE A 58 -6.91 -0.80 12.34
CA PHE A 58 -7.80 0.36 12.26
C PHE A 58 -9.26 0.00 12.51
N ALA A 59 -9.76 -1.07 11.89
CA ALA A 59 -11.13 -1.55 12.10
C ALA A 59 -11.40 -1.99 13.55
N ALA A 60 -10.38 -2.54 14.22
CA ALA A 60 -10.42 -2.89 15.64
C ALA A 60 -10.29 -1.68 16.58
N GLY A 61 -10.11 -0.46 16.05
CA GLY A 61 -9.89 0.75 16.85
C GLY A 61 -8.50 0.82 17.51
N ALA A 62 -7.61 -0.12 17.22
CA ALA A 62 -6.24 -0.17 17.74
C ALA A 62 -5.29 0.79 17.00
N LEU A 63 -5.71 1.29 15.83
CA LEU A 63 -4.94 2.21 14.99
C LEU A 63 -5.76 3.48 14.72
N SER A 64 -5.15 4.65 14.91
CA SER A 64 -5.80 5.93 14.57
C SER A 64 -5.82 6.17 13.06
N LYS A 65 -6.69 7.08 12.62
CA LYS A 65 -6.74 7.55 11.21
C LYS A 65 -5.39 8.10 10.72
N GLU A 66 -4.66 8.83 11.57
CA GLU A 66 -3.34 9.36 11.20
C GLU A 66 -2.32 8.24 11.07
N ALA A 67 -2.34 7.26 11.98
CA ALA A 67 -1.47 6.10 11.90
C ALA A 67 -1.75 5.27 10.63
N LEU A 68 -3.01 5.09 10.25
CA LEU A 68 -3.39 4.38 9.02
C LEU A 68 -2.85 5.10 7.78
N LEU A 69 -2.95 6.43 7.76
CA LEU A 69 -2.39 7.27 6.71
C LEU A 69 -0.86 7.11 6.62
N ILE A 70 -0.15 7.13 7.75
CA ILE A 70 1.32 6.94 7.78
C ILE A 70 1.70 5.58 7.20
N VAL A 71 0.98 4.51 7.56
CA VAL A 71 1.21 3.18 6.97
C VAL A 71 0.92 3.21 5.47
N ALA A 72 -0.16 3.86 5.04
CA ALA A 72 -0.48 3.98 3.62
C ALA A 72 0.62 4.69 2.81
N ILE A 73 1.15 5.79 3.35
CA ILE A 73 2.30 6.50 2.78
C ILE A 73 3.51 5.58 2.71
N ALA A 74 3.84 4.87 3.80
CA ALA A 74 4.99 3.97 3.84
C ALA A 74 4.89 2.86 2.79
N VAL A 75 3.71 2.26 2.59
CA VAL A 75 3.47 1.25 1.55
C VAL A 75 3.72 1.84 0.16
N ILE A 76 3.17 3.02 -0.16
CA ILE A 76 3.36 3.65 -1.47
C ILE A 76 4.83 3.99 -1.73
N VAL A 77 5.52 4.55 -0.74
CA VAL A 77 6.94 4.92 -0.87
C VAL A 77 7.80 3.68 -1.10
N VAL A 78 7.57 2.58 -0.38
CA VAL A 78 8.30 1.32 -0.60
C VAL A 78 8.05 0.79 -2.01
N VAL A 79 6.81 0.78 -2.48
CA VAL A 79 6.45 0.36 -3.84
C VAL A 79 7.23 1.17 -4.89
N ILE A 80 7.28 2.49 -4.76
CA ILE A 80 8.01 3.37 -5.69
C ILE A 80 9.51 3.09 -5.63
N ILE A 81 10.10 2.99 -4.43
CA ILE A 81 11.54 2.75 -4.26
C ILE A 81 11.95 1.42 -4.91
N VAL A 82 11.16 0.36 -4.74
CA VAL A 82 11.45 -0.94 -5.35
C VAL A 82 11.34 -0.85 -6.87
N ALA A 83 10.29 -0.19 -7.38
CA ALA A 83 10.10 -0.05 -8.83
C ALA A 83 11.19 0.77 -9.52
N VAL A 84 11.81 1.75 -8.84
CA VAL A 84 12.95 2.54 -9.36
C VAL A 84 14.26 1.76 -9.31
N LYS A 85 14.39 0.76 -8.41
CA LYS A 85 15.59 -0.09 -8.31
C LYS A 85 15.64 -1.22 -9.34
N ILE A 86 14.63 -1.32 -10.21
CA ILE A 86 14.52 -2.32 -11.29
C ILE A 86 15.04 -1.73 -12.60
#